data_AF-A0A074MJ48-F1
#
_entry.id   AF-A0A074MJ48-F1
#
_cell.length_a   1.000
_cell.length_b   1.000
_cell.length_c   1.000
_cell.angle_alpha   90.00
_cell.angle_beta   90.00
_cell.angle_gamma   90.00
#
_symmetry.space_group_name_H-M   'P 1'
#
loop_
_entity.id
_entity.type
_entity.pdbx_description
1 polymer ?
#
loop_
_entity_poly.entity_id
_entity_poly.type
_entity_poly.pdbx_seq_one_letter_code
_entity_poly.pdbx_strand_id
1 'polypeptide(L)' 'MVICGDPRQVDIPGGDRMSGLADAVDKLEHTKGFGTIRFTAADVVRHPIVGRIVEAYEGE' A
#
# COMPACT_ATOMS: atom_id res chain seq x y z
N MET A 1 -17.15 2.67 7.74
CA MET A 1 -16.71 2.16 6.43
C MET A 1 -15.19 2.03 6.47
N VAL A 2 -14.61 1.00 5.87
CA VAL A 2 -13.16 0.80 5.82
C VAL A 2 -12.75 0.69 4.36
N ILE A 3 -11.71 1.42 3.97
CA ILE A 3 -11.08 1.34 2.65
C ILE A 3 -9.67 0.81 2.85
N CYS A 4 -9.23 -0.12 2.00
CA CYS A 4 -7.91 -0.74 2.04
C CYS A 4 -7.26 -0.68 0.65
N GLY A 5 -5.94 -0.52 0.57
CA GLY A 5 -5.23 -0.59 -0.70
C GLY A 5 -3.72 -0.29 -0.64
N ASP A 6 -3.05 -0.68 -1.73
CA ASP A 6 -1.70 -0.31 -2.20
C ASP A 6 -1.57 1.16 -2.63
N PRO A 7 -1.06 2.17 -1.89
CA PRO A 7 -0.90 3.51 -2.48
C PRO A 7 0.01 3.54 -3.73
N ARG A 8 0.91 2.56 -3.92
CA ARG A 8 1.74 2.41 -5.12
C ARG A 8 1.07 1.63 -6.24
N GLN A 9 -0.09 1.02 -6.00
CA GLN A 9 -0.81 0.29 -7.03
C GLN A 9 -1.52 1.27 -7.96
N VAL A 10 -0.88 1.57 -9.09
CA VAL A 10 -1.40 2.47 -10.12
C VAL A 10 -1.43 1.72 -11.46
N ASP A 11 -2.63 1.40 -11.93
CA ASP A 11 -2.82 0.69 -13.21
C ASP A 11 -2.87 1.66 -14.42
N ILE A 12 -2.87 2.97 -14.17
CA ILE A 12 -2.98 4.02 -15.19
C ILE A 12 -1.61 4.65 -15.52
N PRO A 13 -1.43 5.16 -16.75
CA PRO A 13 -0.19 5.86 -17.12
C PRO A 13 0.05 7.08 -16.23
N GLY A 14 1.29 7.24 -15.73
CA GLY A 14 1.70 8.38 -14.89
C GLY A 14 2.40 8.02 -13.58
N GLY A 15 2.38 6.73 -13.20
CA GLY A 15 3.09 6.19 -12.04
C GLY A 15 2.52 6.66 -10.70
N ASP A 16 3.28 6.46 -9.64
CA ASP A 16 2.84 6.65 -8.24
C ASP A 16 2.22 8.03 -7.95
N ARG A 17 2.64 9.08 -8.66
CA ARG A 17 2.11 10.44 -8.51
C ARG A 17 0.64 10.58 -8.95
N MET A 18 0.08 9.61 -9.66
CA MET A 18 -1.32 9.57 -10.10
C MET A 18 -2.19 8.61 -9.28
N SER A 19 -1.69 8.09 -8.16
CA SER A 19 -2.48 7.26 -7.25
C SER A 19 -3.62 8.06 -6.63
N GLY A 20 -4.86 7.71 -7.00
CA GLY A 20 -6.06 8.29 -6.40
C GLY A 20 -6.20 7.94 -4.92
N LEU A 21 -5.69 6.77 -4.50
CA LEU A 21 -5.67 6.40 -3.09
C LEU A 21 -4.69 7.26 -2.29
N ALA A 22 -3.49 7.50 -2.80
CA ALA A 22 -2.52 8.38 -2.15
C ALA A 22 -3.07 9.82 -2.02
N ASP A 23 -3.64 10.37 -3.10
CA ASP A 23 -4.26 11.69 -3.10
C ASP A 23 -5.42 11.80 -2.09
N ALA A 24 -6.29 10.79 -2.02
CA ALA A 24 -7.39 10.76 -1.08
C ALA A 24 -6.91 10.70 0.39
N VAL A 25 -5.91 9.86 0.67
CA VAL A 25 -5.33 9.75 2.02
C VAL A 25 -4.72 11.09 2.45
N ASP A 26 -3.89 11.70 1.61
CA ASP A 26 -3.23 12.97 1.92
C ASP A 26 -4.24 14.10 2.18
N LYS A 27 -5.36 14.14 1.43
CA LYS A 27 -6.44 15.11 1.65
C LYS A 27 -7.26 14.86 2.92
N LEU A 28 -7.41 13.60 3.31
CA LEU A 28 -8.26 13.21 4.44
C LEU A 28 -7.51 13.08 5.77
N GLU A 29 -6.17 13.06 5.76
CA GLU A 29 -5.29 12.84 6.94
C GLU A 29 -5.60 13.78 8.11
N HIS A 30 -6.09 15.00 7.85
CA HIS A 30 -6.42 15.99 8.86
C HIS A 30 -7.91 16.32 8.95
N THR A 31 -8.76 15.52 8.31
CA THR A 31 -10.21 15.73 8.30
C THR A 31 -10.86 15.04 9.50
N LYS A 32 -11.65 15.80 10.28
CA LYS A 32 -12.36 15.28 11.45
C LYS A 32 -13.28 14.12 11.06
N GLY A 33 -13.16 13.01 11.79
CA GLY A 33 -13.96 11.80 11.57
C GLY A 33 -13.31 10.76 10.65
N PHE A 34 -12.13 11.04 10.11
CA PHE A 34 -11.30 10.08 9.38
C PHE A 34 -10.09 9.67 10.22
N GLY A 35 -9.60 8.46 9.97
CA GLY A 35 -8.35 7.95 10.53
C GLY A 35 -7.62 7.14 9.47
N THR A 36 -6.29 7.28 9.43
CA THR A 36 -5.42 6.56 8.51
C THR A 36 -4.56 5.59 9.30
N ILE A 37 -4.49 4.34 8.85
CA ILE A 37 -3.61 3.31 9.42
C ILE A 37 -2.65 2.87 8.31
N ARG A 38 -1.35 3.08 8.51
CA ARG A 38 -0.31 2.73 7.53
C ARG A 38 0.40 1.47 8.01
N PHE A 39 0.28 0.40 7.22
CA PHE A 39 1.01 -0.83 7.45
C PHE A 39 2.41 -0.76 6.83
N THR A 40 3.34 -1.49 7.42
CA THR A 40 4.71 -1.65 6.96
C THR A 40 4.97 -3.11 6.60
N ALA A 41 6.16 -3.40 6.07
CA ALA A 41 6.58 -4.78 5.81
C ALA A 41 6.59 -5.63 7.09
N ALA A 42 6.81 -5.03 8.27
CA ALA A 42 6.80 -5.72 9.55
C ALA A 42 5.41 -6.23 9.96
N ASP A 43 4.35 -5.64 9.42
CA ASP A 43 2.97 -6.03 9.69
C ASP A 43 2.49 -7.18 8.77
N VAL A 44 3.32 -7.60 7.81
CA VAL A 44 2.95 -8.63 6.84
C VAL A 44 3.39 -10.02 7.32
N VAL A 45 2.43 -10.80 7.77
CA VAL A 45 2.64 -12.23 8.07
C VAL A 45 2.47 -13.04 6.79
N ARG A 46 3.57 -13.60 6.27
CA ARG A 46 3.56 -14.46 5.08
C ARG A 46 3.84 -15.91 5.46
N HIS A 47 3.23 -16.84 4.73
CA HIS A 47 3.63 -18.23 4.80
C HIS A 47 5.09 -18.38 4.36
N PRO A 48 5.92 -19.23 5.00
CA PRO A 48 7.35 -19.38 4.66
C PRO A 48 7.66 -19.75 3.21
N ILE A 49 6.69 -20.33 2.50
CA ILE A 49 6.83 -20.62 1.06
C ILE A 49 6.76 -19.34 0.23
N VAL A 50 5.86 -18.41 0.57
CA VAL A 50 5.71 -17.15 -0.15
C VAL A 50 6.97 -16.30 0.00
N GLY A 51 7.57 -16.25 1.19
CA GLY A 51 8.84 -15.56 1.41
C GLY A 51 9.94 -16.08 0.48
N ARG A 52 10.12 -17.40 0.41
CA ARG A 52 11.07 -18.06 -0.51
C ARG A 52 10.81 -17.77 -1.98
N ILE A 53 9.55 -17.65 -2.39
CA ILE A 53 9.19 -17.28 -3.77
C ILE A 53 9.58 -15.83 -4.04
N VAL A 54 9.26 -14.90 -3.12
CA VAL A 54 9.59 -13.48 -3.27
C VAL A 54 11.11 -13.27 -3.33
N GLU A 55 11.88 -13.90 -2.44
CA GLU A 55 13.36 -13.86 -2.45
C GLU A 55 13.93 -14.33 -3.80
N ALA A 56 13.37 -15.41 -4.37
CA ALA A 56 13.81 -15.92 -5.66
C ALA A 56 13.50 -14.98 -6.85
N TYR A 57 12.47 -14.12 -6.73
CA TYR A 57 12.08 -13.16 -7.78
C TYR A 57 12.75 -11.80 -7.62
N GLU A 58 12.91 -11.31 -6.38
CA GLU A 58 13.50 -10.00 -6.10
C GLU A 58 15.03 -10.02 -6.25
N GLY A 59 15.65 -11.21 -6.16
CA GLY A 59 17.08 -11.42 -6.42
C GLY A 59 17.98 -10.81 -5.34
N GLU A 60 19.08 -11.50 -5.03
CA GLU A 60 20.34 -10.79 -4.73
C GLU A 60 20.97 -10.31 -6.03
#